data_AF-A0A736I6I0-F1
#
_entry.id   AF-A0A736I6I0-F1
#
_cell.length_a   1.000
_cell.length_b   1.000
_cell.length_c   1.000
_cell.angle_alpha   90.00
_cell.angle_beta   90.00
_cell.angle_gamma   90.00
#
_symmetry.space_group_name_H-M   'P 1'
#
loop_
_entity.id
_entity.type
_entity.pdbx_description
1 polymer ?
#
loop_
_entity_poly.entity_id
_entity_poly.type
_entity_poly.pdbx_seq_one_letter_code
_entity_poly.pdbx_strand_id
1 'polypeptide(L)'
;MVIIDPIRMEILRKIFPEINDVKIEVFTLFAFGMAIREISDYRHTTTQAVYKTLKELCEQYSAPSNEALKTLYITRLALHSFLELRIELQPEE
;
A
#
# COMPACT_ATOMS: atom_id res chain seq x y z
N MET A 1 8.82 9.84 13.85
CA MET A 1 7.37 9.93 13.59
C MET A 1 7.00 8.70 12.77
N VAL A 2 6.05 7.89 13.22
CA VAL A 2 5.58 6.72 12.47
C VAL A 2 4.49 7.22 11.52
N ILE A 3 4.67 7.04 10.20
CA ILE A 3 3.69 7.53 9.21
C ILE A 3 2.46 6.61 9.16
N ILE A 4 2.68 5.30 9.31
CA ILE A 4 1.63 4.28 9.33
C ILE A 4 1.60 3.64 10.72
N ASP A 5 0.64 4.03 11.54
CA ASP A 5 0.46 3.45 12.88
C ASP A 5 0.01 1.97 12.81
N PRO A 6 0.12 1.21 13.92
CA PRO A 6 -0.23 -0.21 13.94
C PRO A 6 -1.68 -0.53 13.57
N ILE A 7 -2.64 0.35 13.89
CA ILE A 7 -4.06 0.15 13.58
C ILE A 7 -4.25 0.23 12.06
N ARG A 8 -3.66 1.26 11.42
CA ARG A 8 -3.67 1.39 9.96
C ARG A 8 -2.96 0.22 9.28
N MET A 9 -1.85 -0.25 9.84
CA MET A 9 -1.13 -1.41 9.29
C MET A 9 -2.00 -2.67 9.31
N GLU A 10 -2.77 -2.91 10.36
CA GLU A 10 -3.68 -4.06 10.44
C GLU A 10 -4.75 -4.03 9.33
N ILE A 11 -5.33 -2.87 9.04
CA ILE A 11 -6.27 -2.69 7.93
C ILE A 11 -5.58 -2.98 6.60
N LEU A 12 -4.38 -2.43 6.39
CA LEU A 12 -3.63 -2.62 5.15
C LEU A 12 -3.25 -4.08 4.91
N ARG A 13 -2.97 -4.88 5.96
CA ARG A 13 -2.75 -6.32 5.82
C ARG A 13 -3.98 -7.06 5.30
N LYS A 14 -5.19 -6.61 5.65
CA LYS A 14 -6.44 -7.19 5.10
C LYS A 14 -6.61 -6.85 3.62
N ILE A 15 -6.19 -5.65 3.20
CA ILE A 15 -6.30 -5.19 1.81
C ILE A 15 -5.21 -5.82 0.92
N PHE A 16 -4.02 -6.06 1.48
CA PHE A 16 -2.86 -6.60 0.77
C PHE A 16 -2.29 -7.84 1.48
N PRO A 17 -3.05 -8.94 1.58
CA PRO A 17 -2.65 -10.12 2.35
C PRO A 17 -1.39 -10.81 1.81
N GLU A 18 -1.10 -10.61 0.51
CA GLU A 18 -0.05 -11.36 -0.18
C GLU A 18 1.34 -10.74 -0.06
N ILE A 19 1.44 -9.60 0.63
CA ILE A 19 2.70 -8.89 0.84
C ILE A 19 2.92 -8.61 2.32
N ASN A 20 4.20 -8.56 2.71
CA ASN A 20 4.57 -8.25 4.08
C ASN A 20 4.50 -6.74 4.38
N ASP A 21 4.56 -6.39 5.66
CA ASP A 21 4.51 -5.00 6.15
C ASP A 21 5.54 -4.08 5.48
N VAL A 22 6.73 -4.60 5.17
CA VAL A 22 7.79 -3.84 4.50
C VAL A 22 7.31 -3.38 3.12
N LYS A 23 6.76 -4.31 2.32
CA LYS A 23 6.20 -4.03 1.01
C LYS A 23 4.97 -3.14 1.11
N ILE A 24 4.07 -3.38 2.07
CA ILE A 24 2.89 -2.55 2.31
C ILE A 24 3.29 -1.11 2.57
N GLU A 25 4.25 -0.86 3.45
CA GLU A 25 4.66 0.49 3.81
C GLU A 25 5.36 1.20 2.64
N VAL A 26 6.28 0.54 1.90
CA VAL A 26 6.86 1.14 0.68
C VAL A 26 5.78 1.48 -0.35
N PHE A 27 4.85 0.56 -0.57
CA PHE A 27 3.77 0.73 -1.52
C PHE A 27 2.86 1.90 -1.13
N THR A 28 2.49 1.97 0.15
CA THR A 28 1.66 3.03 0.71
C THR A 28 2.30 4.40 0.50
N LEU A 29 3.55 4.59 0.96
CA LEU A 29 4.24 5.86 0.87
C LEU A 29 4.42 6.31 -0.59
N PHE A 30 4.74 5.37 -1.48
CA PHE A 30 4.88 5.63 -2.90
C PHE A 30 3.55 6.01 -3.56
N ALA A 31 2.45 5.32 -3.23
CA ALA A 31 1.12 5.61 -3.75
C ALA A 31 0.60 6.98 -3.32
N PHE A 32 0.94 7.42 -2.11
CA PHE A 32 0.65 8.76 -1.61
C PHE A 32 1.63 9.84 -2.07
N GLY A 33 2.56 9.49 -2.97
CA GLY A 33 3.37 10.46 -3.71
C GLY A 33 4.71 10.82 -3.07
N MET A 34 5.17 10.13 -2.02
CA MET A 34 6.54 10.32 -1.53
C MET A 34 7.56 9.93 -2.60
N ALA A 35 8.62 10.73 -2.71
CA ALA A 35 9.74 10.40 -3.57
C ALA A 35 10.53 9.23 -3.00
N ILE A 36 11.14 8.43 -3.88
CA ILE A 36 11.90 7.23 -3.52
C ILE A 36 13.03 7.54 -2.51
N ARG A 37 13.66 8.71 -2.63
CA ARG A 37 14.68 9.17 -1.68
C ARG A 37 14.11 9.40 -0.29
N GLU A 38 12.94 10.02 -0.19
CA GLU A 38 12.29 10.25 1.10
C GLU A 38 11.86 8.93 1.74
N ILE A 39 11.39 7.97 0.93
CA ILE A 39 11.06 6.63 1.40
C ILE A 39 12.31 5.91 1.90
N SER A 40 13.43 6.01 1.20
CA SER A 40 14.68 5.37 1.65
C SER A 40 15.20 5.96 2.95
N ASP A 41 15.11 7.28 3.10
CA ASP A 41 15.52 7.98 4.32
C ASP A 41 14.63 7.60 5.51
N TYR A 42 13.30 7.59 5.30
CA TYR A 42 12.32 7.20 6.31
C TYR A 42 12.48 5.74 6.77
N ARG A 43 12.76 4.83 5.84
CA ARG A 43 12.93 3.40 6.12
C ARG A 43 14.35 3.02 6.55
N HIS A 44 15.26 3.99 6.63
CA HIS A 44 16.69 3.75 6.91
C HIS A 44 17.31 2.68 5.99
N THR A 45 17.03 2.79 4.69
CA THR A 45 17.50 1.85 3.66
C THR A 45 18.06 2.61 2.45
N THR A 46 18.45 1.89 1.40
CA THR A 46 18.96 2.50 0.17
C THR A 46 17.83 2.76 -0.83
N THR A 47 18.00 3.77 -1.69
CA THR A 47 17.07 4.01 -2.82
C THR A 47 16.96 2.78 -3.72
N GLN A 48 18.06 2.04 -3.93
CA GLN A 48 18.07 0.81 -4.71
C GLN A 48 17.20 -0.29 -4.09
N ALA A 49 17.16 -0.41 -2.76
CA ALA A 49 16.27 -1.34 -2.08
C ALA A 49 14.80 -0.96 -2.32
N VAL A 50 14.45 0.33 -2.24
CA VAL A 50 13.10 0.83 -2.53
C VAL A 50 12.71 0.54 -4.00
N TYR A 51 13.59 0.82 -4.96
CA TYR A 51 13.36 0.48 -6.37
C TYR A 51 13.11 -1.01 -6.58
N LYS A 52 13.91 -1.87 -5.92
CA LYS A 52 13.74 -3.32 -5.99
C LYS A 52 12.37 -3.72 -5.44
N THR A 53 11.96 -3.18 -4.30
CA THR A 53 10.65 -3.44 -3.71
C THR A 53 9.51 -3.03 -4.64
N LEU A 54 9.58 -1.85 -5.26
CA LEU A 54 8.57 -1.41 -6.23
C LEU A 54 8.53 -2.29 -7.48
N LYS A 55 9.69 -2.75 -7.96
CA LYS A 55 9.77 -3.70 -9.09
C LYS A 55 9.13 -5.03 -8.75
N GLU A 56 9.44 -5.60 -7.59
CA GLU A 56 8.82 -6.84 -7.11
C GLU A 56 7.29 -6.69 -6.96
N LEU A 57 6.81 -5.52 -6.51
CA LEU A 57 5.38 -5.24 -6.43
C LEU A 57 4.71 -5.16 -7.80
N CYS A 58 5.37 -4.55 -8.79
CA CYS A 58 4.89 -4.54 -10.17
C CYS A 58 4.78 -5.96 -10.74
N GLU A 59 5.80 -6.81 -10.50
CA GLU A 59 5.77 -8.21 -10.92
C GLU A 59 4.67 -8.99 -10.20
N GLN A 60 4.55 -8.84 -8.88
CA GLN A 60 3.58 -9.55 -8.06
C GLN A 60 2.12 -9.23 -8.41
N TYR A 61 1.84 -7.98 -8.80
CA TYR A 61 0.49 -7.55 -9.19
C TYR A 61 0.29 -7.43 -10.70
N SER A 62 1.24 -7.89 -11.51
CA SER A 62 1.21 -7.76 -12.97
C SER A 62 0.95 -6.32 -13.43
N ALA A 63 1.48 -5.34 -12.70
CA ALA A 63 1.32 -3.93 -13.01
C ALA A 63 2.38 -3.51 -14.07
N PRO A 64 1.96 -2.95 -15.22
CA PRO A 64 2.87 -2.60 -16.31
C PRO A 64 3.78 -1.40 -16.01
N SER A 65 3.48 -0.63 -14.95
CA SER A 65 4.25 0.54 -14.55
C SER A 65 4.00 0.89 -13.09
N ASN A 66 4.87 1.73 -12.54
CA ASN A 66 4.67 2.29 -11.21
C ASN A 66 3.37 3.12 -11.09
N GLU A 67 2.93 3.79 -12.16
CA GLU A 67 1.65 4.53 -12.15
C GLU A 67 0.44 3.58 -12.13
N ALA A 68 0.53 2.45 -12.82
CA ALA A 68 -0.47 1.39 -12.71
C ALA A 68 -0.49 0.80 -11.29
N LEU A 69 0.68 0.66 -10.67
CA LEU A 69 0.82 0.20 -9.29
C LEU A 69 0.14 1.18 -8.31
N LYS A 70 0.33 2.51 -8.46
CA LYS A 70 -0.40 3.52 -7.66
C LYS A 70 -1.92 3.42 -7.85
N THR A 71 -2.36 3.28 -9.11
CA THR A 71 -3.79 3.13 -9.42
C THR A 71 -4.38 1.90 -8.74
N LEU A 72 -3.67 0.76 -8.77
CA LEU A 72 -4.10 -0.48 -8.10
C LEU A 72 -4.26 -0.27 -6.58
N TYR A 73 -3.29 0.40 -5.96
CA TYR A 73 -3.34 0.71 -4.52
C TYR A 73 -4.57 1.51 -4.14
N ILE A 74 -4.80 2.64 -4.83
CA ILE A 74 -5.93 3.54 -4.58
C ILE A 74 -7.26 2.82 -4.84
N THR A 75 -7.33 2.03 -5.92
CA THR A 75 -8.55 1.29 -6.27
C THR A 75 -8.91 0.26 -5.20
N ARG A 76 -7.94 -0.49 -4.67
CA ARG A 76 -8.19 -1.47 -3.60
C ARG A 76 -8.61 -0.81 -2.29
N LEU A 77 -7.98 0.30 -1.91
CA LEU A 77 -8.39 1.08 -0.74
C LEU A 77 -9.81 1.61 -0.88
N ALA A 78 -10.14 2.18 -2.05
CA ALA A 78 -11.47 2.70 -2.33
C ALA A 78 -12.52 1.59 -2.31
N LEU A 79 -12.22 0.43 -2.91
CA LEU A 79 -13.11 -0.72 -2.90
C LEU A 79 -13.33 -1.26 -1.48
N HIS A 80 -12.27 -1.39 -0.67
CA HIS A 80 -12.39 -1.81 0.72
C HIS A 80 -13.28 -0.85 1.51
N SER A 81 -13.02 0.46 1.41
CA SER A 81 -13.82 1.49 2.09
C SER A 81 -15.28 1.45 1.65
N PHE A 82 -15.54 1.29 0.35
CA PHE A 82 -16.90 1.20 -0.19
C PHE A 82 -17.65 -0.05 0.28
N LEU A 83 -16.96 -1.20 0.39
CA LEU A 83 -17.55 -2.45 0.85
C LEU A 83 -17.81 -2.43 2.37
N GLU A 84 -16.91 -1.87 3.18
CA GLU A 84 -17.13 -1.69 4.63
C GLU A 84 -18.33 -0.78 4.90
N LEU A 85 -18.41 0.37 4.22
CA LEU A 85 -19.56 1.27 4.31
C LEU A 85 -20.88 0.59 3.95
N ARG A 86 -20.87 -0.36 3.00
CA ARG A 86 -22.07 -1.10 2.62
C ARG A 86 -22.49 -2.12 3.67
N ILE A 87 -21.55 -2.75 4.36
CA ILE A 87 -21.83 -3.71 5.43
C ILE A 87 -22.48 -2.99 6.62
N GLU A 88 -21.99 -1.81 6.99
CA GLU A 88 -22.56 -0.98 8.07
C GLU A 88 -24.01 -0.50 7.78
N LEU A 89 -24.39 -0.42 6.51
CA LEU A 89 -25.71 0.03 6.08
C LEU A 89 -26.73 -1.11 5.90
N GLN A 90 -26.33 -2.38 6.02
CA GLN A 90 -27.29 -3.48 6.09
C GLN A 90 -27.93 -3.50 7.49
N PRO A 91 -29.25 -3.29 7.62
CA PRO A 91 -29.91 -3.41 8.92
C PRO A 91 -29.75 -4.86 9.42
N GLU A 92 -29.40 -5.01 10.70
CA GLU A 92 -29.44 -6.30 11.40
C GLU A 92 -30.84 -6.91 11.24
N GLU A 93 -30.92 -8.10 10.62
CA GLU A 93 -32.16 -8.89 10.49
C GLU A 93 -32.68 -9.38 11.84
#